data_AF-A0A6P0LK43-F1
#
_entry.id   AF-A0A6P0LK43-F1
#
_cell.length_a   1.000
_cell.length_b   1.000
_cell.length_c   1.000
_cell.angle_alpha   90.00
_cell.angle_beta   90.00
_cell.angle_gamma   90.00
#
_symmetry.space_group_name_H-M   'P 1'
#
loop_
_entity.id
_entity.type
_entity.pdbx_description
1 polymer ?
#
loop_
_entity_poly.entity_id
_entity_poly.type
_entity_poly.pdbx_seq_one_letter_code
_entity_poly.pdbx_strand_id
1 'polypeptide(L)'
;TQRLWIHIADPTRLVMPGDNLDLEARRRSTTIYLPTGMIPMFPSELATGPMSLVQGQVCGALSFGVILDEDGAIYDYQIHPSLIKPTYRLTYEDVDEMLQLGVQAETELFAIANSAVRRQKWRKSQGAISIHMPESVIKVGNDEKITIEVLEDSPSRQMVAEMMILAGEVAGRYGQLHQIPLPFRGQPQPELPSQEELLLLPAGPVRFCAMRRCMPRSEMSITPTRHASLALETYTQVTSPIRRYTDLMTHFQLKAHLRGDPLPFEAEHLLETMQSVTRTAKDASEVERDTNKYWGLEYLRRHPDQVWQVLVLSWWRENENKGNILLEELGLELPMRFQRSVKLGDRLHVKVSHADPRKEVIHFQELANSEAQLAFNSKLEDGSASAVNRFA
;
A
#
# COMPACT_ATOMS: atom_id res chain seq x y z
N THR A 1 -9.46 2.75 -30.95
CA THR A 1 -9.38 2.19 -29.58
C THR A 1 -8.21 2.82 -28.88
N GLN A 2 -8.39 3.42 -27.69
CA GLN A 2 -7.30 4.04 -26.93
C GLN A 2 -6.48 2.96 -26.21
N ARG A 3 -5.15 3.14 -26.14
CA ARG A 3 -4.23 2.22 -25.44
C ARG A 3 -3.61 2.95 -24.25
N LEU A 4 -3.73 2.35 -23.07
CA LEU A 4 -3.07 2.80 -21.85
C LEU A 4 -1.65 2.25 -21.83
N TRP A 5 -0.69 3.07 -21.44
CA TRP A 5 0.70 2.64 -21.29
C TRP A 5 1.15 2.83 -19.84
N ILE A 6 1.66 1.75 -19.27
CA ILE A 6 2.25 1.73 -17.93
C ILE A 6 3.74 1.42 -18.10
N HIS A 7 4.57 2.42 -17.83
CA HIS A 7 6.02 2.32 -17.99
C HIS A 7 6.66 2.08 -16.63
N ILE A 8 7.30 0.92 -16.46
CA ILE A 8 8.04 0.58 -15.24
C ILE A 8 9.52 0.72 -15.51
N ALA A 9 10.25 1.37 -14.60
CA ALA A 9 11.69 1.52 -14.71
C ALA A 9 12.40 0.16 -14.87
N ASP A 10 13.45 0.12 -15.68
CA ASP A 10 14.13 -1.11 -16.08
C ASP A 10 15.57 -1.21 -15.50
N PRO A 11 15.72 -1.54 -14.20
CA PRO A 11 17.03 -1.73 -13.59
C PRO A 11 17.81 -2.91 -14.17
N THR A 12 17.13 -3.88 -14.81
CA THR A 12 17.78 -5.04 -15.45
C THR A 12 18.61 -4.66 -16.69
N ARG A 13 18.59 -3.39 -17.11
CA ARG A 13 19.54 -2.85 -18.08
C ARG A 13 20.95 -2.69 -17.50
N LEU A 14 21.06 -2.53 -16.19
CA LEU A 14 22.31 -2.25 -15.47
C LEU A 14 22.75 -3.40 -14.55
N VAL A 15 21.88 -4.40 -14.37
CA VAL A 15 22.07 -5.52 -13.46
C VAL A 15 21.80 -6.81 -14.21
N MET A 16 22.67 -7.80 -14.04
CA MET A 16 22.55 -9.14 -14.61
C MET A 16 22.47 -10.17 -13.48
N PRO A 17 21.71 -11.27 -13.63
CA PRO A 17 21.66 -12.33 -12.64
C PRO A 17 23.06 -12.88 -12.33
N GLY A 18 23.40 -12.96 -11.04
CA GLY A 18 24.69 -13.44 -10.54
C GLY A 18 25.80 -12.38 -10.44
N ASP A 19 25.57 -11.13 -10.86
CA ASP A 19 26.55 -10.06 -10.65
C ASP A 19 26.53 -9.51 -9.19
N ASN A 20 27.50 -8.68 -8.84
CA ASN A 20 27.61 -8.15 -7.47
C ASN A 20 26.40 -7.30 -7.04
N LEU A 21 25.77 -6.57 -7.96
CA LEU A 21 24.60 -5.74 -7.66
C LEU A 21 23.35 -6.62 -7.48
N ASP A 22 23.18 -7.65 -8.30
CA ASP A 22 22.14 -8.66 -8.16
C ASP A 22 22.26 -9.41 -6.84
N LEU A 23 23.47 -9.89 -6.49
CA LEU A 23 23.70 -10.62 -5.24
C LEU A 23 23.39 -9.76 -4.01
N GLU A 24 23.78 -8.48 -4.01
CA GLU A 24 23.45 -7.57 -2.92
C GLU A 24 21.96 -7.22 -2.87
N ALA A 25 21.33 -6.99 -4.03
CA ALA A 25 19.89 -6.75 -4.10
C ALA A 25 19.08 -7.97 -3.64
N ARG A 26 19.52 -9.19 -3.99
CA ARG A 26 18.96 -10.46 -3.53
C ARG A 26 19.11 -10.58 -2.01
N ARG A 27 20.30 -10.30 -1.48
CA ARG A 27 20.58 -10.33 -0.04
C ARG A 27 19.71 -9.36 0.74
N ARG A 28 19.45 -8.16 0.22
CA ARG A 28 18.55 -7.16 0.85
C ARG A 28 17.07 -7.47 0.63
N SER A 29 16.73 -8.07 -0.52
CA SER A 29 15.38 -8.50 -0.95
C SER A 29 14.36 -7.37 -1.19
N THR A 30 14.34 -6.35 -0.34
CA THR A 30 13.46 -5.19 -0.42
C THR A 30 14.15 -3.94 0.13
N THR A 31 13.69 -2.77 -0.30
CA THR A 31 13.98 -1.51 0.42
C THR A 31 13.20 -1.50 1.73
N ILE A 32 13.83 -1.02 2.81
CA ILE A 32 13.21 -0.85 4.13
C ILE A 32 12.86 0.64 4.34
N TYR A 33 11.62 0.93 4.72
CA TYR A 33 11.12 2.27 5.01
C TYR A 33 10.86 2.44 6.51
N LEU A 34 11.72 3.21 7.17
CA LEU A 34 11.64 3.52 8.59
C LEU A 34 11.18 4.97 8.80
N PRO A 35 10.59 5.29 9.96
CA PRO A 35 10.28 6.68 10.31
C PRO A 35 11.49 7.63 10.25
N THR A 36 12.69 7.13 10.49
CA THR A 36 13.94 7.91 10.48
C THR A 36 14.63 7.95 9.12
N GLY A 37 14.07 7.33 8.07
CA GLY A 37 14.68 7.27 6.74
C GLY A 37 14.50 5.91 6.07
N MET A 38 15.20 5.68 4.97
CA MET A 38 15.09 4.43 4.21
C MET A 38 16.43 3.74 4.00
N ILE A 39 16.40 2.41 3.95
CA ILE A 39 17.55 1.56 3.61
C ILE A 39 17.25 0.93 2.25
N PRO A 40 17.82 1.46 1.15
CA PRO A 40 17.46 1.03 -0.19
C PRO A 40 18.02 -0.35 -0.55
N MET A 41 17.30 -1.09 -1.40
CA MET A 41 17.75 -2.36 -1.97
C MET A 41 18.98 -2.20 -2.87
N PHE A 42 19.02 -1.12 -3.65
CA PHE A 42 20.18 -0.72 -4.46
C PHE A 42 20.88 0.51 -3.85
N PRO A 43 22.15 0.78 -4.22
CA PRO A 43 22.80 2.06 -3.91
C PRO A 43 21.93 3.25 -4.36
N SER A 44 21.82 4.26 -3.51
CA SER A 44 20.93 5.41 -3.74
C SER A 44 21.22 6.11 -5.06
N GLU A 45 22.49 6.26 -5.41
CA GLU A 45 22.96 6.92 -6.64
C GLU A 45 22.45 6.21 -7.90
N LEU A 46 22.32 4.87 -7.84
CA LEU A 46 21.76 4.07 -8.93
C LEU A 46 20.22 4.13 -8.91
N ALA A 47 19.63 3.92 -7.73
CA ALA A 47 18.18 3.82 -7.53
C ALA A 47 17.45 5.12 -7.89
N THR A 48 18.00 6.29 -7.54
CA THR A 48 17.40 7.61 -7.85
C THR A 48 17.91 8.20 -9.15
N GLY A 49 18.98 7.63 -9.72
CA GLY A 49 19.59 8.08 -10.96
C GLY A 49 19.24 7.18 -12.14
N PRO A 50 20.20 6.43 -12.70
CA PRO A 50 20.05 5.72 -13.97
C PRO A 50 19.03 4.57 -13.95
N MET A 51 18.59 4.10 -12.77
CA MET A 51 17.50 3.13 -12.66
C MET A 51 16.12 3.78 -12.59
N SER A 52 16.03 5.09 -12.36
CA SER A 52 14.76 5.82 -12.16
C SER A 52 14.22 6.41 -13.45
N LEU A 53 12.90 6.67 -13.48
CA LEU A 53 12.24 7.42 -14.55
C LEU A 53 12.37 8.92 -14.28
N VAL A 54 13.53 9.50 -14.65
CA VAL A 54 13.84 10.91 -14.39
C VAL A 54 13.16 11.82 -15.40
N GLN A 55 12.49 12.86 -14.89
CA GLN A 55 11.83 13.87 -15.73
C GLN A 55 12.81 14.50 -16.73
N GLY A 56 12.37 14.63 -17.98
CA GLY A 56 13.12 15.25 -19.07
C GLY A 56 14.26 14.40 -19.62
N GLN A 57 14.54 13.22 -19.07
CA GLN A 57 15.60 12.33 -19.52
C GLN A 57 15.06 11.11 -20.25
N VAL A 58 15.83 10.59 -21.20
CA VAL A 58 15.51 9.32 -21.85
C VAL A 58 15.84 8.19 -20.88
N CYS A 59 14.81 7.45 -20.46
CA CYS A 59 14.89 6.40 -19.47
C CYS A 59 14.54 5.04 -20.09
N GLY A 60 15.21 3.98 -19.64
CA GLY A 60 14.84 2.62 -19.98
C GLY A 60 13.63 2.16 -19.15
N ALA A 61 12.65 1.56 -19.81
CA ALA A 61 11.47 1.03 -19.16
C ALA A 61 11.02 -0.31 -19.76
N LEU A 62 10.45 -1.16 -18.92
CA LEU A 62 9.58 -2.25 -19.35
C LEU A 62 8.14 -1.71 -19.38
N SER A 63 7.55 -1.72 -20.58
CA SER A 63 6.27 -1.05 -20.86
C SER A 63 5.15 -2.05 -21.08
N PHE A 64 4.02 -1.79 -20.44
CA PHE A 64 2.79 -2.57 -20.54
C PHE A 64 1.73 -1.73 -21.24
N GLY A 65 1.37 -2.10 -22.48
CA GLY A 65 0.38 -1.41 -23.29
C GLY A 65 -0.94 -2.16 -23.32
N VAL A 66 -2.02 -1.58 -22.81
CA VAL A 66 -3.31 -2.27 -22.60
C VAL A 66 -4.46 -1.56 -23.29
N ILE A 67 -5.33 -2.31 -23.94
CA ILE A 67 -6.63 -1.85 -24.42
C ILE A 67 -7.69 -2.46 -23.51
N LEU A 68 -8.53 -1.62 -22.93
CA LEU A 68 -9.70 -2.05 -22.16
C LEU A 68 -10.93 -2.07 -23.06
N ASP A 69 -11.84 -3.01 -22.84
CA ASP A 69 -13.18 -2.99 -23.44
C ASP A 69 -14.11 -1.98 -22.73
N GLU A 70 -15.39 -1.98 -23.12
CA GLU A 70 -16.41 -1.09 -22.56
C GLU A 70 -16.73 -1.39 -21.08
N ASP A 71 -16.57 -2.64 -20.65
CA ASP A 71 -16.81 -3.08 -19.29
C ASP A 71 -15.60 -2.84 -18.37
N GLY A 72 -14.40 -2.71 -18.95
CA GLY A 72 -13.13 -2.53 -18.24
C GLY A 72 -12.28 -3.80 -18.12
N ALA A 73 -12.62 -4.86 -18.85
CA ALA A 73 -11.77 -6.03 -18.99
C ALA A 73 -10.61 -5.74 -19.95
N ILE A 74 -9.54 -6.54 -19.86
CA ILE A 74 -8.44 -6.48 -20.84
C ILE A 74 -8.93 -7.08 -22.15
N TYR A 75 -9.05 -6.24 -23.18
CA TYR A 75 -9.34 -6.66 -24.55
C TYR A 75 -8.07 -7.13 -25.27
N ASP A 76 -6.99 -6.35 -25.17
CA ASP A 76 -5.69 -6.64 -25.77
C ASP A 76 -4.56 -6.08 -24.91
N TYR A 77 -3.38 -6.70 -24.97
CA TYR A 77 -2.21 -6.23 -24.25
C TYR A 77 -0.90 -6.52 -25.01
N GLN A 78 0.14 -5.75 -24.69
CA GLN A 78 1.49 -5.98 -25.18
C GLN A 78 2.53 -5.57 -24.14
N ILE A 79 3.70 -6.21 -24.17
CA ILE A 79 4.82 -5.93 -23.29
C ILE A 79 6.06 -5.66 -24.15
N HIS A 80 6.74 -4.54 -23.90
CA HIS A 80 7.90 -4.12 -24.69
C HIS A 80 9.00 -3.52 -23.80
N PRO A 81 10.28 -3.88 -23.99
CA PRO A 81 11.38 -3.02 -23.58
C PRO A 81 11.30 -1.72 -24.38
N SER A 82 11.54 -0.58 -23.74
CA SER A 82 11.28 0.73 -24.33
C SER A 82 12.23 1.80 -23.82
N LEU A 83 12.34 2.86 -24.61
CA LEU A 83 12.92 4.13 -24.20
C LEU A 83 11.79 5.16 -24.11
N ILE A 84 11.64 5.79 -22.96
CA ILE A 84 10.64 6.82 -22.72
C ILE A 84 11.30 8.10 -22.23
N LYS A 85 10.62 9.23 -22.36
CA LYS A 85 11.06 10.52 -21.82
C LYS A 85 9.94 11.13 -20.98
N PRO A 86 9.91 10.89 -19.66
CA PRO A 86 8.86 11.44 -18.79
C PRO A 86 8.84 12.97 -18.88
N THR A 87 7.68 13.56 -19.17
CA THR A 87 7.53 15.01 -19.34
C THR A 87 7.43 15.74 -18.00
N TYR A 88 6.68 15.17 -17.06
CA TYR A 88 6.38 15.76 -15.77
C TYR A 88 6.62 14.76 -14.63
N ARG A 89 7.02 15.30 -13.47
CA ARG A 89 6.98 14.61 -12.18
C ARG A 89 5.89 15.27 -11.34
N LEU A 90 4.78 14.57 -11.16
CA LEU A 90 3.62 15.05 -10.41
C LEU A 90 3.53 14.34 -9.05
N THR A 91 3.03 15.06 -8.06
CA THR A 91 2.59 14.51 -6.77
C THR A 91 1.13 14.05 -6.86
N TYR A 92 0.65 13.33 -5.83
CA TYR A 92 -0.76 12.92 -5.80
C TYR A 92 -1.67 14.14 -5.66
N GLU A 93 -1.23 15.11 -4.86
CA GLU A 93 -1.89 16.38 -4.62
C GLU A 93 -2.02 17.20 -5.91
N ASP A 94 -0.96 17.29 -6.72
CA ASP A 94 -1.01 17.96 -8.04
C ASP A 94 -2.09 17.32 -8.94
N VAL A 95 -2.12 15.98 -9.01
CA VAL A 95 -3.05 15.25 -9.87
C VAL A 95 -4.49 15.40 -9.38
N ASP A 96 -4.71 15.32 -8.06
CA ASP A 96 -6.05 15.49 -7.48
C ASP A 96 -6.58 16.91 -7.73
N GLU A 97 -5.75 17.94 -7.60
CA GLU A 97 -6.11 19.32 -7.94
C GLU A 97 -6.43 19.47 -9.44
N MET A 98 -5.59 18.90 -10.32
CA MET A 98 -5.83 18.93 -11.77
C MET A 98 -7.15 18.26 -12.17
N LEU A 99 -7.46 17.11 -11.56
CA LEU A 99 -8.72 16.40 -11.78
C LEU A 99 -9.93 17.19 -11.27
N GLN A 100 -9.81 17.83 -10.11
CA GLN A 100 -10.87 18.66 -9.52
C GLN A 100 -11.16 19.91 -10.36
N LEU A 101 -10.12 20.59 -10.85
CA LEU A 101 -10.25 21.81 -11.66
C LEU A 101 -10.67 21.54 -13.11
N GLY A 102 -10.65 20.28 -13.55
CA GLY A 102 -11.06 19.93 -14.91
C GLY A 102 -10.13 20.52 -15.98
N VAL A 103 -8.81 20.52 -15.73
CA VAL A 103 -7.81 21.17 -16.59
C VAL A 103 -7.84 20.59 -18.01
N GLN A 104 -8.41 21.34 -18.96
CA GLN A 104 -8.66 20.88 -20.34
C GLN A 104 -7.39 20.62 -21.16
N ALA A 105 -6.24 21.13 -20.71
CA ALA A 105 -4.96 20.96 -21.40
C ALA A 105 -4.37 19.54 -21.27
N GLU A 106 -4.85 18.73 -20.31
CA GLU A 106 -4.25 17.44 -19.93
C GLU A 106 -5.25 16.30 -20.14
N THR A 107 -5.74 16.16 -21.38
CA THR A 107 -6.82 15.22 -21.74
C THR A 107 -6.48 13.76 -21.44
N GLU A 108 -5.19 13.41 -21.54
CA GLU A 108 -4.63 12.09 -21.29
C GLU A 108 -4.78 11.69 -19.82
N LEU A 109 -4.61 12.64 -18.89
CA LEU A 109 -4.76 12.38 -17.46
C LEU A 109 -6.21 11.96 -17.14
N PHE A 110 -7.19 12.68 -17.70
CA PHE A 110 -8.61 12.31 -17.55
C PHE A 110 -8.93 10.97 -18.21
N ALA A 111 -8.31 10.66 -19.35
CA ALA A 111 -8.48 9.37 -20.01
C ALA A 111 -7.96 8.21 -19.14
N ILE A 112 -6.82 8.39 -18.46
CA ILE A 112 -6.27 7.41 -17.52
C ILE A 112 -7.17 7.27 -16.30
N ALA A 113 -7.63 8.38 -15.70
CA ALA A 113 -8.54 8.38 -14.55
C ALA A 113 -9.86 7.66 -14.86
N ASN A 114 -10.48 7.96 -16.00
CA ASN A 114 -11.70 7.30 -16.45
C ASN A 114 -11.49 5.81 -16.69
N SER A 115 -10.34 5.43 -17.26
CA SER A 115 -9.98 4.04 -17.46
C SER A 115 -9.75 3.29 -16.14
N ALA A 116 -9.13 3.93 -15.15
CA ALA A 116 -8.96 3.38 -13.81
C ALA A 116 -10.31 3.15 -13.12
N VAL A 117 -11.23 4.10 -13.19
CA VAL A 117 -12.58 3.95 -12.65
C VAL A 117 -13.32 2.78 -13.32
N ARG A 118 -13.24 2.68 -14.66
CA ARG A 118 -13.83 1.55 -15.40
C ARG A 118 -13.23 0.22 -14.97
N ARG A 119 -11.89 0.14 -14.90
CA ARG A 119 -11.16 -1.04 -14.44
C ARG A 119 -11.56 -1.45 -13.03
N GLN A 120 -11.65 -0.50 -12.11
CA GLN A 120 -12.07 -0.76 -10.73
C GLN A 120 -13.50 -1.31 -10.67
N LYS A 121 -14.44 -0.72 -11.43
CA LYS A 121 -15.83 -1.20 -11.52
C LYS A 121 -15.89 -2.64 -12.03
N TRP A 122 -15.12 -2.95 -13.08
CA TRP A 122 -14.98 -4.32 -13.56
C TRP A 122 -14.46 -5.26 -12.46
N ARG A 123 -13.37 -4.91 -11.77
CA ARG A 123 -12.79 -5.79 -10.74
C ARG A 123 -13.80 -6.01 -9.60
N LYS A 124 -14.53 -4.97 -9.20
CA LYS A 124 -15.61 -5.07 -8.21
C LYS A 124 -16.73 -6.01 -8.68
N SER A 125 -17.12 -5.98 -9.97
CA SER A 125 -18.10 -6.93 -10.51
C SER A 125 -17.59 -8.37 -10.54
N GLN A 126 -16.27 -8.58 -10.61
CA GLN A 126 -15.61 -9.88 -10.47
C GLN A 126 -15.40 -10.32 -9.00
N GLY A 127 -15.85 -9.52 -8.02
CA GLY A 127 -15.75 -9.83 -6.59
C GLY A 127 -14.51 -9.27 -5.90
N ALA A 128 -13.86 -8.24 -6.46
CA ALA A 128 -12.73 -7.60 -5.79
C ALA A 128 -13.16 -6.96 -4.48
N ILE A 129 -12.31 -7.08 -3.47
CA ILE A 129 -12.57 -6.63 -2.11
C ILE A 129 -11.75 -5.36 -1.88
N SER A 130 -12.43 -4.27 -1.52
CA SER A 130 -11.80 -3.00 -1.16
C SER A 130 -11.99 -2.75 0.34
N ILE A 131 -10.88 -2.55 1.05
CA ILE A 131 -10.86 -2.27 2.49
C ILE A 131 -10.15 -0.94 2.65
N HIS A 132 -10.86 0.05 3.19
CA HIS A 132 -10.34 1.40 3.39
C HIS A 132 -10.18 1.64 4.88
N MET A 133 -8.93 1.69 5.34
CA MET A 133 -8.58 1.98 6.73
C MET A 133 -7.68 3.23 6.75
N PRO A 134 -7.82 4.12 7.72
CA PRO A 134 -6.84 5.18 7.94
C PRO A 134 -5.47 4.55 8.21
N GLU A 135 -4.47 4.91 7.41
CA GLU A 135 -3.09 4.44 7.56
C GLU A 135 -2.19 5.59 7.99
N SER A 136 -1.27 5.31 8.91
CA SER A 136 -0.32 6.31 9.41
C SER A 136 0.99 6.29 8.62
N VAL A 137 1.48 7.47 8.28
CA VAL A 137 2.86 7.70 7.84
C VAL A 137 3.57 8.47 8.94
N ILE A 138 4.49 7.79 9.60
CA ILE A 138 5.28 8.35 10.69
C ILE A 138 6.65 8.75 10.13
N LYS A 139 7.06 9.99 10.38
CA LYS A 139 8.38 10.51 10.04
C LYS A 139 9.04 11.12 11.27
N VAL A 140 10.36 11.00 11.34
CA VAL A 140 11.19 11.55 12.42
C VAL A 140 12.26 12.43 11.80
N GLY A 141 12.21 13.72 12.12
CA GLY A 141 13.20 14.70 11.69
C GLY A 141 14.54 14.54 12.42
N ASN A 142 15.57 15.20 11.90
CA ASN A 142 16.90 15.25 12.54
C ASN A 142 16.89 15.96 13.91
N ASP A 143 15.86 16.76 14.18
CA ASP A 143 15.56 17.41 15.45
C ASP A 143 14.77 16.50 16.42
N GLU A 144 14.65 15.20 16.10
CA GLU A 144 13.80 14.23 16.78
C GLU A 144 12.32 14.59 16.81
N LYS A 145 11.86 15.52 15.95
CA LYS A 145 10.45 15.85 15.83
C LYS A 145 9.72 14.71 15.12
N ILE A 146 8.66 14.22 15.75
CA ILE A 146 7.83 13.14 15.21
C ILE A 146 6.60 13.76 14.57
N THR A 147 6.36 13.43 13.31
CA THR A 147 5.15 13.81 12.56
C THR A 147 4.40 12.55 12.16
N ILE A 148 3.09 12.54 12.39
CA ILE A 148 2.20 11.47 11.96
C ILE A 148 1.19 12.10 10.99
N GLU A 149 1.21 11.63 9.75
CA GLU A 149 0.28 12.02 8.70
C GLU A 149 -0.65 10.84 8.43
N VAL A 150 -1.96 11.10 8.31
CA VAL A 150 -2.92 10.07 7.89
C VAL A 150 -2.94 10.06 6.38
N LEU A 151 -2.70 8.90 5.78
CA LEU A 151 -2.89 8.72 4.36
C LEU A 151 -4.38 8.69 4.05
N GLU A 152 -4.83 9.74 3.36
CA GLU A 152 -6.16 9.78 2.80
C GLU A 152 -6.22 8.99 1.49
N ASP A 153 -7.33 8.29 1.29
CA ASP A 153 -7.63 7.69 0.01
C ASP A 153 -8.01 8.81 -0.98
N SER A 154 -7.35 8.85 -2.14
CA SER A 154 -7.54 9.92 -3.11
C SER A 154 -7.72 9.38 -4.53
N PRO A 155 -8.43 10.10 -5.42
CA PRO A 155 -8.64 9.67 -6.80
C PRO A 155 -7.34 9.33 -7.54
N SER A 156 -6.29 10.13 -7.37
CA SER A 156 -4.98 9.92 -7.98
C SER A 156 -4.30 8.65 -7.45
N ARG A 157 -4.40 8.37 -6.14
CA ARG A 157 -3.87 7.13 -5.52
C ARG A 157 -4.59 5.89 -6.04
N GLN A 158 -5.92 5.94 -6.11
CA GLN A 158 -6.72 4.84 -6.68
C GLN A 158 -6.39 4.63 -8.15
N MET A 159 -6.25 5.71 -8.92
CA MET A 159 -5.87 5.66 -10.33
C MET A 159 -4.53 4.93 -10.52
N VAL A 160 -3.50 5.33 -9.78
CA VAL A 160 -2.19 4.67 -9.83
C VAL A 160 -2.28 3.21 -9.38
N ALA A 161 -3.00 2.92 -8.29
CA ALA A 161 -3.17 1.56 -7.79
C ALA A 161 -3.81 0.63 -8.84
N GLU A 162 -4.89 1.07 -9.52
CA GLU A 162 -5.51 0.30 -10.60
C GLU A 162 -4.57 0.05 -11.77
N MET A 163 -3.79 1.06 -12.17
CA MET A 163 -2.80 0.90 -13.25
C MET A 163 -1.69 -0.07 -12.85
N MET A 164 -1.21 -0.04 -11.60
CA MET A 164 -0.18 -0.97 -11.14
C MET A 164 -0.72 -2.41 -11.03
N ILE A 165 -1.97 -2.58 -10.59
CA ILE A 165 -2.65 -3.87 -10.56
C ILE A 165 -2.81 -4.41 -11.99
N LEU A 166 -3.22 -3.55 -12.94
CA LEU A 166 -3.37 -3.89 -14.35
C LEU A 166 -2.05 -4.36 -14.97
N ALA A 167 -0.93 -3.69 -14.71
CA ALA A 167 0.38 -4.15 -15.17
C ALA A 167 0.76 -5.52 -14.59
N GLY A 168 0.48 -5.76 -13.31
CA GLY A 168 0.73 -7.05 -12.66
C GLY A 168 -0.14 -8.19 -13.21
N GLU A 169 -1.39 -7.90 -13.57
CA GLU A 169 -2.26 -8.86 -14.26
C GLU A 169 -1.75 -9.17 -15.66
N VAL A 170 -1.34 -8.16 -16.43
CA VAL A 170 -0.79 -8.33 -17.78
C VAL A 170 0.47 -9.19 -17.75
N ALA A 171 1.40 -8.89 -16.84
CA ALA A 171 2.60 -9.70 -16.63
C ALA A 171 2.24 -11.16 -16.26
N GLY A 172 1.26 -11.35 -15.38
CA GLY A 172 0.80 -12.68 -14.97
C GLY A 172 0.17 -13.46 -16.13
N ARG A 173 -0.69 -12.81 -16.93
CA ARG A 173 -1.32 -13.41 -18.12
C ARG A 173 -0.28 -13.78 -19.17
N TYR A 174 0.71 -12.92 -19.40
CA TYR A 174 1.80 -13.19 -20.33
C TYR A 174 2.63 -14.40 -19.88
N GLY A 175 3.04 -14.42 -18.60
CA GLY A 175 3.79 -15.55 -18.04
C GLY A 175 3.01 -16.87 -18.12
N GLN A 176 1.71 -16.84 -17.83
CA GLN A 176 0.84 -18.01 -17.95
C GLN A 176 0.72 -18.50 -19.40
N LEU A 177 0.46 -17.59 -20.36
CA LEU A 177 0.29 -17.93 -21.77
C LEU A 177 1.54 -18.55 -22.38
N HIS A 178 2.70 -18.00 -22.04
CA HIS A 178 4.00 -18.42 -22.56
C HIS A 178 4.71 -19.46 -21.68
N GLN A 179 4.05 -19.97 -20.63
CA GLN A 179 4.60 -20.96 -19.70
C GLN A 179 5.92 -20.52 -19.05
N ILE A 180 6.07 -19.21 -18.79
CA ILE A 180 7.23 -18.64 -18.13
C ILE A 180 7.02 -18.75 -16.62
N PRO A 181 7.92 -19.43 -15.87
CA PRO A 181 7.87 -19.41 -14.42
C PRO A 181 8.17 -17.99 -13.92
N LEU A 182 7.22 -17.40 -13.20
CA LEU A 182 7.30 -16.07 -12.59
C LEU A 182 6.97 -16.17 -11.10
N PRO A 183 7.37 -15.20 -10.27
CA PRO A 183 6.88 -15.05 -8.91
C PRO A 183 5.39 -14.65 -8.88
N PHE A 184 4.49 -15.59 -9.15
CA PHE A 184 3.05 -15.37 -9.07
C PHE A 184 2.64 -15.15 -7.61
N ARG A 185 1.65 -14.30 -7.40
CA ARG A 185 1.10 -13.97 -6.09
C ARG A 185 -0.39 -14.31 -6.07
N GLY A 186 -0.73 -15.34 -5.31
CA GLY A 186 -2.10 -15.80 -5.10
C GLY A 186 -2.64 -15.37 -3.74
N GLN A 187 -3.96 -15.47 -3.59
CA GLN A 187 -4.61 -15.33 -2.30
C GLN A 187 -5.89 -16.19 -2.29
N PRO A 188 -6.06 -17.10 -1.32
CA PRO A 188 -7.28 -17.89 -1.18
C PRO A 188 -8.53 -17.01 -1.02
N GLN A 189 -9.69 -17.57 -1.35
CA GLN A 189 -10.97 -16.88 -1.16
C GLN A 189 -11.25 -16.71 0.35
N PRO A 190 -11.48 -15.47 0.85
CA PRO A 190 -11.90 -15.26 2.23
C PRO A 190 -13.36 -15.68 2.46
N GLU A 191 -13.63 -16.16 3.67
CA GLU A 191 -14.98 -16.26 4.23
C GLU A 191 -15.32 -14.91 4.88
N LEU A 192 -15.86 -13.99 4.08
CA LEU A 192 -16.25 -12.67 4.58
C LEU A 192 -17.52 -12.76 5.44
N PRO A 193 -17.71 -11.84 6.41
CA PRO A 193 -18.98 -11.71 7.10
C PRO A 193 -20.12 -11.50 6.10
N SER A 194 -21.28 -12.09 6.39
CA SER A 194 -22.48 -11.93 5.59
C SER A 194 -22.93 -10.46 5.53
N GLN A 195 -23.75 -10.13 4.54
CA GLN A 195 -24.30 -8.78 4.40
C GLN A 195 -25.12 -8.38 5.64
N GLU A 196 -25.85 -9.31 6.25
CA GLU A 196 -26.61 -9.09 7.49
C GLU A 196 -25.69 -8.75 8.66
N GLU A 197 -24.60 -9.50 8.85
CA GLU A 197 -23.60 -9.21 9.89
C GLU A 197 -22.92 -7.86 9.67
N LEU A 198 -22.57 -7.51 8.43
CA LEU A 198 -21.99 -6.21 8.11
C LEU A 198 -22.98 -5.06 8.36
N LEU A 199 -24.28 -5.25 8.10
CA LEU A 199 -25.29 -4.23 8.34
C LEU A 199 -25.45 -3.90 9.84
N LEU A 200 -25.19 -4.86 10.72
CA LEU A 200 -25.19 -4.65 12.18
C LEU A 200 -23.99 -3.84 12.66
N LEU A 201 -22.91 -3.77 11.88
CA LEU A 201 -21.74 -2.97 12.20
C LEU A 201 -21.88 -1.54 11.65
N PRO A 202 -21.35 -0.52 12.36
CA PRO A 202 -21.21 0.83 11.83
C PRO A 202 -20.45 0.86 10.50
N ALA A 203 -20.91 1.69 9.56
CA ALA A 203 -20.21 1.91 8.31
C ALA A 203 -18.80 2.50 8.54
N GLY A 204 -17.89 2.26 7.60
CA GLY A 204 -16.52 2.75 7.67
C GLY A 204 -15.56 1.78 8.39
N PRO A 205 -14.59 2.27 9.17
CA PRO A 205 -13.48 1.47 9.68
C PRO A 205 -13.87 0.21 10.46
N VAL A 206 -15.01 0.21 11.18
CA VAL A 206 -15.47 -0.95 11.94
C VAL A 206 -15.80 -2.13 11.01
N ARG A 207 -16.60 -1.91 9.95
CA ARG A 207 -16.89 -2.92 8.92
C ARG A 207 -15.63 -3.36 8.20
N PHE A 208 -14.78 -2.41 7.81
CA PHE A 208 -13.53 -2.72 7.11
C PHE A 208 -12.57 -3.55 7.98
N CYS A 209 -12.50 -3.28 9.28
CA CYS A 209 -11.72 -4.08 10.22
C CYS A 209 -12.29 -5.51 10.36
N ALA A 210 -13.62 -5.66 10.43
CA ALA A 210 -14.24 -6.98 10.45
C ALA A 210 -13.93 -7.79 9.17
N MET A 211 -14.04 -7.16 7.99
CA MET A 211 -13.65 -7.79 6.72
C MET A 211 -12.16 -8.14 6.68
N ARG A 212 -11.28 -7.21 7.09
CA ARG A 212 -9.83 -7.39 7.09
C ARG A 212 -9.38 -8.59 7.91
N ARG A 213 -10.05 -8.87 9.04
CA ARG A 213 -9.75 -10.01 9.91
C ARG A 213 -10.04 -11.37 9.27
N CYS A 214 -10.93 -11.42 8.27
CA CYS A 214 -11.25 -12.64 7.52
C CYS A 214 -10.35 -12.85 6.30
N MET A 215 -9.46 -11.90 5.98
CA MET A 215 -8.62 -11.99 4.79
C MET A 215 -7.47 -12.97 5.02
N PRO A 216 -7.34 -14.04 4.20
CA PRO A 216 -6.18 -14.91 4.25
C PRO A 216 -4.94 -14.17 3.75
N ARG A 217 -3.75 -14.66 4.14
CA ARG A 217 -2.50 -14.09 3.63
C ARG A 217 -2.34 -14.42 2.13
N SER A 218 -1.67 -13.54 1.41
CA SER A 218 -1.23 -13.86 0.05
C SER A 218 -0.05 -14.83 0.09
N GLU A 219 0.02 -15.70 -0.90
CA GLU A 219 1.06 -16.72 -1.06
C GLU A 219 1.79 -16.50 -2.39
N MET A 220 3.08 -16.86 -2.41
CA MET A 220 3.90 -16.79 -3.61
C MET A 220 4.04 -18.19 -4.21
N SER A 221 3.93 -18.28 -5.54
CA SER A 221 4.08 -19.52 -6.31
C SER A 221 4.87 -19.25 -7.59
N ILE A 222 5.43 -20.31 -8.18
CA ILE A 222 6.00 -20.26 -9.54
C ILE A 222 4.99 -20.64 -10.62
N THR A 223 3.79 -21.06 -10.21
CA THR A 223 2.65 -21.36 -11.08
C THR A 223 1.55 -20.31 -10.91
N PRO A 224 0.77 -20.01 -11.97
CA PRO A 224 -0.34 -19.07 -11.88
C PRO A 224 -1.36 -19.50 -10.83
N THR A 225 -1.76 -18.54 -9.98
CA THR A 225 -2.76 -18.74 -8.93
C THR A 225 -3.69 -17.54 -8.85
N ARG A 226 -4.97 -17.79 -8.58
CA ARG A 226 -5.98 -16.74 -8.38
C ARG A 226 -5.64 -15.87 -7.17
N HIS A 227 -5.86 -14.55 -7.31
CA HIS A 227 -5.74 -13.59 -6.23
C HIS A 227 -7.12 -13.05 -5.84
N ALA A 228 -7.74 -13.67 -4.83
CA ALA A 228 -9.15 -13.44 -4.50
C ALA A 228 -9.52 -11.96 -4.24
N SER A 229 -8.78 -11.24 -3.39
CA SER A 229 -9.13 -9.84 -3.08
C SER A 229 -8.99 -8.88 -4.26
N LEU A 230 -8.15 -9.20 -5.25
CA LEU A 230 -8.00 -8.40 -6.45
C LEU A 230 -9.00 -8.82 -7.54
N ALA A 231 -9.67 -9.96 -7.36
CA ALA A 231 -10.51 -10.66 -8.34
C ALA A 231 -9.81 -10.90 -9.68
N LEU A 232 -8.59 -11.43 -9.62
CA LEU A 232 -7.77 -11.74 -10.79
C LEU A 232 -7.43 -13.23 -10.81
N GLU A 233 -7.57 -13.87 -11.96
CA GLU A 233 -7.21 -15.29 -12.16
C GLU A 233 -5.69 -15.54 -12.06
N THR A 234 -4.90 -14.53 -12.42
CA THR A 234 -3.44 -14.56 -12.29
C THR A 234 -2.92 -13.16 -11.99
N TYR A 235 -1.90 -13.08 -11.14
CA TYR A 235 -1.28 -11.82 -10.75
C TYR A 235 0.17 -12.05 -10.37
N THR A 236 1.05 -11.14 -10.78
CA THR A 236 2.44 -11.07 -10.30
C THR A 236 2.81 -9.62 -10.01
N GLN A 237 3.79 -9.42 -9.14
CA GLN A 237 4.32 -8.08 -8.88
C GLN A 237 5.42 -7.78 -9.90
N VAL A 238 5.31 -6.62 -10.55
CA VAL A 238 6.22 -6.20 -11.63
C VAL A 238 6.52 -4.71 -11.62
N THR A 239 5.89 -3.93 -10.74
CA THR A 239 5.82 -2.47 -10.83
C THR A 239 6.82 -1.74 -9.93
N SER A 240 7.71 -2.45 -9.25
CA SER A 240 8.66 -1.88 -8.29
C SER A 240 10.02 -2.61 -8.25
N PRO A 241 10.67 -2.90 -9.40
CA PRO A 241 11.92 -3.69 -9.47
C PRO A 241 13.13 -3.00 -8.81
N ILE A 242 13.08 -1.69 -8.56
CA ILE A 242 14.14 -0.96 -7.83
C ILE A 242 14.11 -1.27 -6.32
N ARG A 243 12.97 -1.69 -5.78
CA ARG A 243 12.77 -1.85 -4.33
C ARG A 243 12.23 -3.21 -3.90
N ARG A 244 11.88 -4.10 -4.84
CA ARG A 244 11.44 -5.48 -4.58
C ARG A 244 12.16 -6.41 -5.53
N TYR A 245 12.92 -7.35 -4.98
CA TYR A 245 13.70 -8.28 -5.79
C TYR A 245 12.81 -9.26 -6.56
N THR A 246 11.63 -9.62 -6.04
CA THR A 246 10.66 -10.45 -6.79
C THR A 246 10.19 -9.77 -8.08
N ASP A 247 10.01 -8.45 -8.07
CA ASP A 247 9.67 -7.69 -9.28
C ASP A 247 10.85 -7.69 -10.27
N LEU A 248 12.08 -7.60 -9.75
CA LEU A 248 13.30 -7.69 -10.55
C LEU A 248 13.43 -9.07 -11.24
N MET A 249 13.14 -10.16 -10.51
CA MET A 249 13.06 -11.52 -11.05
C MET A 249 12.03 -11.61 -12.18
N THR A 250 10.84 -11.03 -11.99
CA THR A 250 9.81 -10.95 -13.04
C THR A 250 10.34 -10.23 -14.27
N HIS A 251 11.04 -9.10 -14.12
CA HIS A 251 11.63 -8.36 -15.24
C HIS A 251 12.68 -9.19 -16.00
N PHE A 252 13.56 -9.91 -15.28
CA PHE A 252 14.56 -10.78 -15.91
C PHE A 252 13.94 -11.84 -16.80
N GLN A 253 12.94 -12.58 -16.28
CA GLN A 253 12.26 -13.64 -17.01
C GLN A 253 11.50 -13.09 -18.24
N LEU A 254 10.71 -12.02 -18.05
CA LEU A 254 9.93 -11.42 -19.13
C LEU A 254 10.84 -10.91 -20.25
N LYS A 255 11.91 -10.19 -19.92
CA LYS A 255 12.81 -9.61 -20.93
C LYS A 255 13.63 -10.66 -21.66
N ALA A 256 14.07 -11.72 -20.99
CA ALA A 256 14.77 -12.82 -21.66
C ALA A 256 13.87 -13.47 -22.71
N HIS A 257 12.64 -13.81 -22.33
CA HIS A 257 11.66 -14.37 -23.27
C HIS A 257 11.36 -13.42 -24.44
N LEU A 258 11.18 -12.12 -24.18
CA LEU A 258 10.93 -11.11 -25.22
C LEU A 258 12.10 -10.97 -26.22
N ARG A 259 13.33 -11.31 -25.83
CA ARG A 259 14.49 -11.35 -26.71
C ARG A 259 14.69 -12.68 -27.43
N GLY A 260 13.97 -13.74 -27.02
CA GLY A 260 14.20 -15.11 -27.47
C GLY A 260 15.42 -15.77 -26.80
N ASP A 261 15.89 -15.22 -25.69
CA ASP A 261 16.99 -15.78 -24.91
C ASP A 261 16.50 -16.92 -23.99
N PRO A 262 17.39 -17.82 -23.54
CA PRO A 262 17.11 -18.70 -22.42
C PRO A 262 16.69 -17.92 -21.16
N LEU A 263 15.77 -18.49 -20.39
CA LEU A 263 15.33 -17.91 -19.12
C LEU A 263 16.48 -17.89 -18.11
N PRO A 264 16.78 -16.77 -17.44
CA PRO A 264 17.88 -16.71 -16.48
C PRO A 264 17.66 -17.55 -15.23
N PHE A 265 16.40 -17.83 -14.89
CA PHE A 265 16.03 -18.66 -13.75
C PHE A 265 15.19 -19.84 -14.23
N GLU A 266 15.74 -21.04 -14.10
CA GLU A 266 14.97 -22.28 -14.20
C GLU A 266 13.95 -22.37 -13.05
N ALA A 267 12.87 -23.12 -13.25
CA ALA A 267 11.74 -23.17 -12.31
C ALA A 267 12.16 -23.50 -10.86
N GLU A 268 13.05 -24.49 -10.68
CA GLU A 268 13.56 -24.89 -9.36
C GLU A 268 14.38 -23.76 -8.71
N HIS A 269 15.33 -23.18 -9.45
CA HIS A 269 16.16 -22.09 -8.94
C HIS A 269 15.36 -20.81 -8.65
N LEU A 270 14.34 -20.52 -9.46
CA LEU A 270 13.40 -19.43 -9.24
C LEU A 270 12.65 -19.62 -7.92
N LEU A 271 12.13 -20.83 -7.67
CA LEU A 271 11.40 -21.18 -6.45
C LEU A 271 12.28 -21.01 -5.20
N GLU A 272 13.48 -21.57 -5.22
CA GLU A 272 14.44 -21.45 -4.12
C GLU A 272 14.79 -19.98 -3.82
N THR A 273 15.10 -19.22 -4.88
CA THR A 273 15.44 -17.80 -4.79
C THR A 273 14.28 -16.99 -4.22
N MET A 274 13.07 -17.23 -4.74
CA MET A 274 11.85 -16.56 -4.29
C MET A 274 11.55 -16.84 -2.82
N GLN A 275 11.70 -18.09 -2.35
CA GLN A 275 11.50 -18.45 -0.94
C GLN A 275 12.49 -17.73 -0.01
N SER A 276 13.76 -17.69 -0.40
CA SER A 276 14.81 -16.98 0.36
C SER A 276 14.50 -15.48 0.46
N VAL A 277 14.18 -14.84 -0.68
CA VAL A 277 13.89 -13.40 -0.76
C VAL A 277 12.61 -13.04 0.00
N THR A 278 11.58 -13.87 -0.08
CA THR A 278 10.31 -13.64 0.62
C THR A 278 10.49 -13.72 2.14
N ARG A 279 11.35 -14.61 2.65
CA ARG A 279 11.69 -14.67 4.07
C ARG A 279 12.37 -13.39 4.54
N THR A 280 13.41 -12.93 3.85
CA THR A 280 14.11 -11.68 4.21
C THR A 280 13.19 -10.47 4.11
N ALA A 281 12.33 -10.39 3.09
CA ALA A 281 11.35 -9.32 2.96
C ALA A 281 10.32 -9.32 4.11
N LYS A 282 9.96 -10.50 4.63
CA LYS A 282 9.10 -10.62 5.82
C LYS A 282 9.79 -10.04 7.06
N ASP A 283 11.06 -10.37 7.28
CA ASP A 283 11.84 -9.85 8.40
C ASP A 283 11.96 -8.31 8.31
N ALA A 284 12.20 -7.77 7.11
CA ALA A 284 12.19 -6.33 6.87
C ALA A 284 10.83 -5.68 7.20
N SER A 285 9.72 -6.27 6.77
CA SER A 285 8.37 -5.77 7.09
C SER A 285 8.07 -5.80 8.60
N GLU A 286 8.59 -6.78 9.33
CA GLU A 286 8.48 -6.83 10.80
C GLU A 286 9.23 -5.67 11.45
N VAL A 287 10.46 -5.39 11.00
CA VAL A 287 11.24 -4.24 11.48
C VAL A 287 10.52 -2.91 11.20
N GLU A 288 9.97 -2.73 10.00
CA GLU A 288 9.20 -1.51 9.66
C GLU A 288 8.00 -1.35 10.59
N ARG A 289 7.22 -2.42 10.79
CA ARG A 289 6.03 -2.40 11.66
C ARG A 289 6.39 -2.05 13.10
N ASP A 290 7.41 -2.71 13.64
CA ASP A 290 7.79 -2.55 15.04
C ASP A 290 8.39 -1.15 15.28
N THR A 291 9.13 -0.62 14.30
CA THR A 291 9.67 0.75 14.36
C THR A 291 8.56 1.81 14.24
N ASN A 292 7.59 1.62 13.34
CA ASN A 292 6.40 2.48 13.24
C ASN A 292 5.61 2.47 14.55
N LYS A 293 5.40 1.28 15.14
CA LYS A 293 4.72 1.15 16.43
C LYS A 293 5.47 1.90 17.53
N TYR A 294 6.78 1.73 17.63
CA TYR A 294 7.61 2.44 18.60
C TYR A 294 7.41 3.96 18.49
N TRP A 295 7.56 4.53 17.28
CA TRP A 295 7.45 5.97 17.10
C TRP A 295 6.03 6.51 17.25
N GLY A 296 5.01 5.73 16.91
CA GLY A 296 3.61 6.06 17.20
C GLY A 296 3.33 6.14 18.70
N LEU A 297 3.86 5.19 19.48
CA LEU A 297 3.76 5.22 20.95
C LEU A 297 4.58 6.36 21.56
N GLU A 298 5.76 6.64 21.02
CA GLU A 298 6.61 7.74 21.46
C GLU A 298 5.95 9.11 21.19
N TYR A 299 5.29 9.26 20.04
CA TYR A 299 4.49 10.45 19.74
C TYR A 299 3.40 10.65 20.80
N LEU A 300 2.61 9.61 21.10
CA LEU A 300 1.56 9.67 22.11
C LEU A 300 2.11 9.94 23.51
N ARG A 301 3.25 9.36 23.87
CA ARG A 301 3.94 9.61 25.15
C ARG A 301 4.38 11.06 25.32
N ARG A 302 4.79 11.73 24.23
CA ARG A 302 5.19 13.15 24.23
C ARG A 302 4.02 14.12 24.27
N HIS A 303 2.79 13.66 24.04
CA HIS A 303 1.57 14.47 24.09
C HIS A 303 0.59 13.94 25.16
N PRO A 304 1.02 13.85 26.44
CA PRO A 304 0.21 13.24 27.48
C PRO A 304 -1.07 14.04 27.73
N ASP A 305 -1.02 15.38 27.61
CA ASP A 305 -2.12 16.29 27.87
C ASP A 305 -3.18 16.37 26.77
N GLN A 306 -2.88 15.83 25.59
CA GLN A 306 -3.80 15.84 24.48
C GLN A 306 -4.94 14.85 24.68
N VAL A 307 -6.16 15.35 24.47
CA VAL A 307 -7.37 14.52 24.36
C VAL A 307 -7.53 14.08 22.92
N TRP A 308 -7.74 12.78 22.74
CA TRP A 308 -7.95 12.13 21.45
C TRP A 308 -9.37 11.59 21.39
N GLN A 309 -10.05 11.86 20.28
CA GLN A 309 -11.26 11.11 19.96
C GLN A 309 -10.86 9.76 19.33
N VAL A 310 -11.47 8.69 19.82
CA VAL A 310 -11.16 7.33 19.37
C VAL A 310 -12.41 6.55 19.05
N LEU A 311 -12.32 5.68 18.04
CA LEU A 311 -13.38 4.79 17.61
C LEU A 311 -13.14 3.38 18.15
N VAL A 312 -14.10 2.80 18.86
CA VAL A 312 -14.04 1.39 19.28
C VAL A 312 -14.15 0.50 18.04
N LEU A 313 -13.04 -0.13 17.65
CA LEU A 313 -12.88 -0.74 16.32
C LEU A 313 -13.24 -2.22 16.31
N SER A 314 -12.71 -3.00 17.25
CA SER A 314 -12.96 -4.45 17.32
C SER A 314 -12.63 -5.03 18.69
N TRP A 315 -13.20 -6.19 18.99
CA TRP A 315 -12.91 -6.94 20.21
C TRP A 315 -11.79 -7.96 20.01
N TRP A 316 -10.89 -8.06 20.99
CA TRP A 316 -9.99 -9.20 21.18
C TRP A 316 -10.60 -10.21 22.14
N ARG A 317 -11.06 -9.71 23.29
CA ARG A 317 -11.75 -10.45 24.35
C ARG A 317 -12.81 -9.55 24.95
N GLU A 318 -14.00 -9.62 24.39
CA GLU A 318 -15.15 -8.78 24.80
C GLU A 318 -15.51 -9.01 26.27
N ASN A 319 -15.47 -10.25 26.73
CA ASN A 319 -15.68 -10.62 28.14
C ASN A 319 -14.64 -10.03 29.11
N GLU A 320 -13.45 -9.67 28.63
CA GLU A 320 -12.41 -8.99 29.44
C GLU A 320 -12.40 -7.47 29.23
N ASN A 321 -13.38 -6.92 28.50
CA ASN A 321 -13.42 -5.54 28.05
C ASN A 321 -12.12 -5.10 27.36
N LYS A 322 -11.51 -5.98 26.54
CA LYS A 322 -10.28 -5.68 25.78
C LYS A 322 -10.54 -5.67 24.29
N GLY A 323 -10.29 -4.53 23.67
CA GLY A 323 -10.45 -4.33 22.24
C GLY A 323 -9.40 -3.41 21.64
N ASN A 324 -9.53 -3.18 20.35
CA ASN A 324 -8.77 -2.18 19.61
C ASN A 324 -9.60 -0.92 19.47
N ILE A 325 -8.94 0.22 19.64
CA ILE A 325 -9.44 1.54 19.30
C ILE A 325 -8.67 2.08 18.09
N LEU A 326 -9.30 2.96 17.31
CA LEU A 326 -8.69 3.70 16.21
C LEU A 326 -8.64 5.18 16.59
N LEU A 327 -7.44 5.75 16.63
CA LEU A 327 -7.23 7.20 16.69
C LEU A 327 -7.27 7.70 15.25
N GLU A 328 -8.45 8.12 14.77
CA GLU A 328 -8.66 8.46 13.36
C GLU A 328 -7.77 9.62 12.90
N GLU A 329 -7.55 10.64 13.76
CA GLU A 329 -6.66 11.78 13.48
C GLU A 329 -5.19 11.38 13.26
N LEU A 330 -4.78 10.21 13.73
CA LEU A 330 -3.41 9.71 13.61
C LEU A 330 -3.31 8.43 12.77
N GLY A 331 -4.42 7.81 12.37
CA GLY A 331 -4.41 6.51 11.70
C GLY A 331 -3.75 5.40 12.52
N LEU A 332 -3.85 5.48 13.86
CA LEU A 332 -3.23 4.51 14.77
C LEU A 332 -4.28 3.56 15.36
N GLU A 333 -4.07 2.26 15.21
CA GLU A 333 -4.83 1.21 15.87
C GLU A 333 -4.10 0.73 17.12
N LEU A 334 -4.74 0.87 18.29
CA LEU A 334 -4.10 0.58 19.58
C LEU A 334 -5.02 -0.23 20.50
N PRO A 335 -4.47 -1.13 21.34
CA PRO A 335 -5.26 -1.87 22.29
C PRO A 335 -5.72 -0.96 23.44
N MET A 336 -6.95 -1.17 23.91
CA MET A 336 -7.49 -0.50 25.09
C MET A 336 -8.31 -1.50 25.92
N ARG A 337 -8.20 -1.38 27.25
CA ARG A 337 -9.11 -2.01 28.20
C ARG A 337 -10.15 -0.98 28.64
N PHE A 338 -11.43 -1.32 28.52
CA PHE A 338 -12.54 -0.46 28.89
C PHE A 338 -12.99 -0.74 30.33
N GLN A 339 -13.38 0.33 31.05
CA GLN A 339 -13.85 0.24 32.45
C GLN A 339 -15.38 0.09 32.55
N ARG A 340 -16.08 0.27 31.44
CA ARG A 340 -17.53 0.12 31.30
C ARG A 340 -17.84 -0.67 30.04
N SER A 341 -19.10 -1.07 29.90
CA SER A 341 -19.59 -1.61 28.63
C SER A 341 -19.58 -0.52 27.55
N VAL A 342 -18.98 -0.85 26.40
CA VAL A 342 -18.94 -0.04 25.18
C VAL A 342 -19.36 -0.93 24.01
N LYS A 343 -19.76 -0.32 22.90
CA LYS A 343 -20.12 -1.02 21.67
C LYS A 343 -19.11 -0.70 20.57
N LEU A 344 -18.97 -1.60 19.60
CA LEU A 344 -18.23 -1.30 18.38
C LEU A 344 -18.86 -0.08 17.69
N GLY A 345 -18.05 0.89 17.30
CA GLY A 345 -18.50 2.17 16.76
C GLY A 345 -18.68 3.29 17.76
N ASP A 346 -18.63 3.00 19.07
CA ASP A 346 -18.66 4.07 20.07
C ASP A 346 -17.46 4.99 19.86
N ARG A 347 -17.71 6.30 19.91
CA ARG A 347 -16.67 7.33 19.93
C ARG A 347 -16.43 7.77 21.37
N LEU A 348 -15.18 7.64 21.80
CA LEU A 348 -14.75 7.96 23.16
C LEU A 348 -13.71 9.09 23.13
N HIS A 349 -13.63 9.86 24.20
CA HIS A 349 -12.53 10.80 24.41
C HIS A 349 -11.57 10.20 25.42
N VAL A 350 -10.30 10.11 25.05
CA VAL A 350 -9.27 9.48 25.87
C VAL A 350 -8.04 10.36 25.98
N LYS A 351 -7.33 10.19 27.10
CA LYS A 351 -6.01 10.77 27.35
C LYS A 351 -5.00 9.64 27.56
N VAL A 352 -3.76 9.84 27.13
CA VAL A 352 -2.68 8.87 27.39
C VAL A 352 -2.33 8.94 28.88
N SER A 353 -2.57 7.86 29.63
CA SER A 353 -2.24 7.80 31.06
C SER A 353 -0.87 7.18 31.31
N HIS A 354 -0.42 6.30 30.42
CA HIS A 354 0.91 5.70 30.46
C HIS A 354 1.30 5.21 29.06
N ALA A 355 2.56 5.40 28.68
CA ALA A 355 3.12 4.81 27.47
C ALA A 355 4.60 4.44 27.69
N ASP A 356 4.97 3.22 27.33
CA ASP A 356 6.34 2.71 27.27
C ASP A 356 6.58 2.14 25.87
N PRO A 357 7.12 2.93 24.94
CA PRO A 357 7.35 2.51 23.56
C PRO A 357 8.27 1.30 23.44
N ARG A 358 9.26 1.15 24.33
CA ARG A 358 10.22 0.03 24.31
C ARG A 358 9.59 -1.30 24.70
N LYS A 359 8.59 -1.26 25.58
CA LYS A 359 7.82 -2.45 25.98
C LYS A 359 6.53 -2.61 25.19
N GLU A 360 6.28 -1.72 24.23
CA GLU A 360 5.06 -1.67 23.43
C GLU A 360 3.77 -1.55 24.26
N VAL A 361 3.84 -0.83 25.39
CA VAL A 361 2.72 -0.64 26.31
C VAL A 361 2.12 0.75 26.12
N ILE A 362 0.80 0.81 26.05
CA ILE A 362 0.05 2.06 26.16
C ILE A 362 -1.24 1.84 26.95
N HIS A 363 -1.55 2.79 27.83
CA HIS A 363 -2.79 2.85 28.57
C HIS A 363 -3.46 4.20 28.34
N PHE A 364 -4.78 4.14 28.26
CA PHE A 364 -5.64 5.28 28.07
C PHE A 364 -6.54 5.46 29.29
N GLN A 365 -6.82 6.71 29.64
CA GLN A 365 -7.89 7.10 30.55
C GLN A 365 -9.05 7.63 29.72
N GLU A 366 -10.23 7.03 29.85
CA GLU A 366 -11.47 7.58 29.29
C GLU A 366 -11.89 8.82 30.11
N LEU A 367 -12.29 9.89 29.42
CA LEU A 367 -12.76 11.14 30.01
C LEU A 367 -14.29 11.21 29.97
N ALA A 368 -14.88 11.88 30.97
CA ALA A 368 -16.31 12.19 30.92
C ALA A 368 -16.59 13.25 29.84
N ASN A 369 -17.78 13.22 29.22
CA ASN A 369 -18.14 14.15 28.14
C ASN A 369 -17.99 15.64 28.53
N SER A 370 -18.25 16.00 29.79
CA SER A 370 -18.07 17.35 30.30
C SER A 370 -16.59 17.79 30.36
N GLU A 371 -15.69 16.87 30.68
CA GLU A 371 -14.24 17.11 30.75
C GLU A 371 -13.64 17.21 29.35
N ALA A 372 -14.12 16.37 28.43
CA ALA A 372 -13.73 16.43 27.02
C ALA A 372 -14.10 17.78 26.37
N GLN A 373 -15.28 18.32 26.71
CA GLN A 373 -15.75 19.58 26.14
C GLN A 373 -14.97 20.81 26.64
N LEU A 374 -14.52 20.79 27.91
CA LEU A 374 -13.61 21.80 28.44
C LEU A 374 -12.22 21.76 27.76
N ALA A 375 -11.68 20.56 27.55
CA ALA A 375 -10.40 20.37 26.87
C ALA A 375 -10.47 20.73 25.37
N PHE A 376 -11.63 20.54 24.72
CA PHE A 376 -11.83 20.93 23.33
C PHE A 376 -11.90 22.46 23.18
N ASN A 377 -12.56 23.14 24.13
CA ASN A 377 -12.66 24.60 24.14
C ASN A 377 -11.29 25.27 24.37
N SER A 378 -10.41 24.70 25.21
CA SER A 378 -9.06 25.25 25.40
C SER A 378 -8.17 25.10 24.15
N LYS A 379 -8.37 24.03 23.36
CA LYS A 379 -7.65 23.79 22.09
C LYS A 379 -7.96 24.86 21.02
N LEU A 380 -9.18 25.38 21.01
CA LEU A 380 -9.61 26.46 20.11
C LEU A 380 -9.02 27.83 20.51
N GLU A 381 -8.77 28.06 21.79
CA GLU A 381 -8.18 29.32 22.29
C GLU A 381 -6.66 29.40 22.03
N ASP A 382 -5.94 28.27 22.04
CA ASP A 382 -4.47 28.20 21.84
C ASP A 382 -4.03 28.22 20.36
N GLY A 383 -4.93 28.43 19.40
CA GLY A 383 -4.59 28.59 17.98
C GLY A 383 -3.98 27.35 17.30
N SER A 384 -4.05 26.17 17.94
CA SER A 384 -3.49 24.90 17.43
C SER A 384 -4.45 24.13 16.50
N ALA A 385 -5.61 24.71 16.18
CA ALA A 385 -6.56 24.17 15.21
C ALA A 385 -6.02 24.34 13.78
N SER A 386 -5.19 23.40 13.31
CA SER A 386 -5.08 23.20 11.86
C SER A 386 -6.44 22.72 11.36
N ALA A 387 -6.98 23.41 10.36
CA ALA A 387 -8.33 23.30 9.85
C ALA A 387 -8.86 21.86 9.72
N VAL A 388 -9.74 21.46 10.64
CA VAL A 388 -10.68 20.34 10.44
C VAL A 388 -12.08 20.93 10.42
N ASN A 389 -12.45 21.47 9.26
CA ASN A 389 -13.85 21.72 8.94
C ASN A 389 -14.03 21.78 7.41
N ARG A 390 -14.10 20.60 6.78
CA ARG A 390 -14.74 20.41 5.46
C ARG A 390 -15.43 19.05 5.43
N PHE A 391 -16.51 18.93 6.21
CA PHE A 391 -17.55 17.96 5.94
C PHE A 391 -18.90 18.66 6.12
N ALA A 392 -19.47 19.10 4.99
CA ALA A 392 -20.88 19.37 4.77
C ALA A 392 -21.23 18.79 3.40
#